data_AF-A0A9X9A4S0-F1
#
_entry.id   AF-A0A9X9A4S0-F1
#
_cell.length_a   1.000
_cell.length_b   1.000
_cell.length_c   1.000
_cell.angle_alpha   90.00
_cell.angle_beta   90.00
_cell.angle_gamma   90.00
#
_symmetry.space_group_name_H-M   'P 1'
#
loop_
_entity.id
_entity.type
_entity.pdbx_description
1 polymer ?
#
loop_
_entity_poly.entity_id
_entity_poly.type
_entity_poly.pdbx_seq_one_letter_code
_entity_poly.pdbx_strand_id
1 'polypeptide(L)'
;IEWGPNWEDDLAGGHITGLQDPNVKKMEEEIKTDFENVFMMYLPRICEHCMNPSCVSSCPSGAMYKREEDGIVLVDQNACRAWRFCVSSCPYKKVYFNWQTNKAEKCTMCFPRIEAGMPTICSETCVGRIRYIGVMLYDA
;
A
#
# COMPACT_ATOMS: atom_id res chain seq x y z
N ILE A 1 -8.67 -8.25 -23.48
CA ILE A 1 -8.13 -7.75 -22.19
C ILE A 1 -7.82 -6.29 -22.42
N GLU A 2 -8.41 -5.39 -21.63
CA GLU A 2 -8.31 -3.93 -21.83
C GLU A 2 -7.61 -3.22 -20.66
N TRP A 3 -7.31 -3.92 -19.55
CA TRP A 3 -6.66 -3.37 -18.37
C TRP A 3 -6.03 -4.45 -17.49
N GLY A 4 -5.10 -4.06 -16.61
CA GLY A 4 -4.48 -4.91 -15.59
C GLY A 4 -3.79 -4.11 -14.48
N PRO A 5 -3.34 -4.77 -13.39
CA PRO A 5 -2.80 -4.09 -12.21
C PRO A 5 -1.42 -3.45 -12.42
N ASN A 6 -0.71 -3.81 -13.49
CA ASN A 6 0.59 -3.28 -13.89
C ASN A 6 0.58 -2.85 -15.36
N TRP A 7 -0.52 -2.23 -15.80
CA TRP A 7 -0.75 -1.89 -17.22
C TRP A 7 0.24 -0.85 -17.75
N GLU A 8 0.78 -0.01 -16.86
CA GLU A 8 1.64 1.14 -17.18
C GLU A 8 3.13 0.85 -16.96
N ASP A 9 3.51 -0.44 -16.96
CA ASP A 9 4.88 -0.91 -16.79
C ASP A 9 5.84 -0.33 -17.84
N ASP A 10 7.06 0.02 -17.44
CA ASP A 10 8.11 0.55 -18.33
C ASP A 10 7.62 1.61 -19.34
N LEU A 11 6.81 2.56 -18.84
CA LEU A 11 6.19 3.67 -19.60
C LEU A 11 5.15 3.25 -20.66
N ALA A 12 4.65 2.01 -20.61
CA ALA A 12 3.56 1.56 -21.47
C ALA A 12 2.32 2.47 -21.28
N GLY A 13 1.93 3.19 -22.33
CA GLY A 13 0.81 4.15 -22.25
C GLY A 13 1.12 5.45 -21.48
N GLY A 14 2.37 5.68 -21.04
CA GLY A 14 2.76 6.88 -20.28
C GLY A 14 2.55 8.20 -21.05
N HIS A 15 2.58 8.16 -22.39
CA HIS A 15 2.21 9.31 -23.23
C HIS A 15 0.72 9.68 -23.16
N ILE A 16 -0.14 8.78 -22.66
CA ILE A 16 -1.59 8.98 -22.50
C ILE A 16 -1.91 9.38 -21.06
N THR A 17 -1.39 8.62 -20.08
CA THR A 17 -1.75 8.74 -18.67
C THR A 17 -0.71 9.45 -17.81
N GLY A 18 0.55 9.54 -18.25
CA GLY A 18 1.66 10.06 -17.44
C GLY A 18 1.48 11.52 -17.02
N LEU A 19 0.97 12.37 -17.91
CA LEU A 19 0.63 13.76 -17.57
C LEU A 19 -0.55 13.88 -16.60
N GLN A 20 -1.28 12.79 -16.36
CA GLN A 20 -2.36 12.73 -15.39
C GLN A 20 -1.89 12.29 -13.99
N ASP A 21 -0.63 11.85 -13.83
CA ASP A 21 -0.06 11.47 -12.54
C ASP A 21 -0.15 12.65 -11.57
N PRO A 22 -0.73 12.46 -10.36
CA PRO A 22 -0.87 13.52 -9.36
C PRO A 22 0.44 14.19 -8.94
N ASN A 23 1.58 13.51 -9.09
CA ASN A 23 2.91 14.04 -8.80
C ASN A 23 3.43 14.89 -9.96
N VAL A 24 3.11 14.52 -11.21
CA VAL A 24 3.50 15.27 -12.42
C VAL A 24 2.66 16.53 -12.58
N LYS A 25 1.35 16.47 -12.32
CA LYS A 25 0.45 17.64 -12.40
C LYS A 25 0.90 18.84 -11.57
N LYS A 26 1.70 18.61 -10.52
CA LYS A 26 2.22 19.64 -9.62
C LYS A 26 3.59 20.19 -10.02
N MET A 27 4.24 19.60 -11.02
CA MET A 27 5.63 19.91 -11.42
C MET A 27 5.74 20.76 -12.69
N GLU A 28 4.63 21.22 -13.27
CA GLU A 28 4.61 22.08 -14.48
C GLU A 28 5.48 21.53 -15.65
N GLU A 29 5.97 22.41 -16.53
CA GLU A 29 6.61 22.12 -17.83
C GLU A 29 7.97 21.38 -17.77
N GLU A 30 8.45 20.97 -16.59
CA GLU A 30 9.74 20.28 -16.44
C GLU A 30 9.70 18.82 -16.90
N ILE A 31 8.54 18.16 -16.76
CA ILE A 31 8.39 16.75 -17.14
C ILE A 31 7.95 16.68 -18.60
N LYS A 32 8.89 16.28 -19.46
CA LYS A 32 8.65 16.13 -20.88
C LYS A 32 8.56 14.66 -21.27
N THR A 33 7.73 14.38 -22.27
CA THR A 33 7.53 13.05 -22.84
C THR A 33 8.24 12.89 -24.18
N ASP A 34 9.08 13.85 -24.58
CA ASP A 34 9.93 13.71 -25.74
C ASP A 34 11.06 12.71 -25.48
N PHE A 35 11.49 12.03 -26.54
CA PHE A 35 12.39 10.88 -26.46
C PHE A 35 13.71 11.16 -25.72
N GLU A 36 14.23 12.38 -25.82
CA GLU A 36 15.54 12.75 -25.24
C GLU A 36 15.45 13.04 -23.73
N ASN A 37 14.27 13.42 -23.24
CA ASN A 37 14.05 13.85 -21.85
C ASN A 37 13.16 12.89 -21.06
N VAL A 38 12.74 11.77 -21.67
CA VAL A 38 11.90 10.77 -21.02
C VAL A 38 12.65 10.12 -19.85
N PHE A 39 11.96 9.92 -18.74
CA PHE A 39 12.48 9.20 -17.57
C PHE A 39 11.43 8.26 -16.99
N MET A 40 11.88 7.32 -16.17
CA MET A 40 11.00 6.46 -15.39
C MET A 40 11.64 6.08 -14.06
N MET A 41 10.81 5.68 -13.10
CA MET A 41 11.24 5.11 -11.83
C MET A 41 10.25 4.07 -11.36
N TYR A 42 10.72 3.12 -10.54
CA TYR A 42 9.87 2.08 -9.94
C TYR A 42 9.41 2.48 -8.55
N LEU A 43 8.13 2.26 -8.25
CA LEU A 43 7.53 2.57 -6.95
C LEU A 43 6.81 1.35 -6.34
N PRO A 44 7.55 0.37 -5.77
CA PRO A 44 6.94 -0.74 -5.05
C PRO A 44 6.37 -0.26 -3.71
N ARG A 45 5.06 -0.43 -3.48
CA ARG A 45 4.39 -0.01 -2.23
C ARG A 45 3.65 -1.13 -1.54
N ILE A 46 3.57 -1.06 -0.22
CA ILE A 46 2.77 -1.94 0.64
C ILE A 46 1.85 -1.10 1.53
N CYS A 47 1.20 -1.70 2.53
CA CYS A 47 0.55 -0.91 3.58
C CYS A 47 1.62 -0.22 4.44
N GLU A 48 1.40 1.04 4.81
CA GLU A 48 2.37 1.82 5.60
C GLU A 48 2.30 1.52 7.11
N HIS A 49 1.36 0.69 7.58
CA HIS A 49 1.17 0.35 9.01
C HIS A 49 1.25 1.59 9.93
N CYS A 50 0.58 2.66 9.52
CA CYS A 50 0.71 4.02 10.06
C CYS A 50 0.61 4.09 11.59
N MET A 51 1.22 5.13 12.19
CA MET A 51 0.99 5.48 13.60
C MET A 51 -0.43 5.98 13.84
N ASN A 52 -0.94 6.84 12.93
CA ASN A 52 -2.34 7.29 12.92
C ASN A 52 -3.09 6.71 11.69
N PRO A 53 -3.56 5.45 11.75
CA PRO A 53 -4.16 4.78 10.60
C PRO A 53 -5.60 5.22 10.34
N SER A 54 -5.84 5.91 9.21
CA SER A 54 -7.19 6.32 8.79
C SER A 54 -8.15 5.15 8.56
N CYS A 55 -7.63 3.98 8.19
CA CYS A 55 -8.44 2.76 8.06
C CYS A 55 -9.02 2.30 9.40
N VAL A 56 -8.30 2.53 10.52
CA VAL A 56 -8.80 2.24 11.88
C VAL A 56 -9.89 3.25 12.26
N SER A 57 -9.60 4.55 12.17
CA SER A 57 -10.54 5.60 12.59
C SER A 57 -11.85 5.60 11.79
N SER A 58 -11.81 5.15 10.53
CA SER A 58 -13.00 5.06 9.67
C SER A 58 -13.84 3.79 9.82
N CYS A 59 -13.37 2.76 10.53
CA CYS A 59 -14.05 1.46 10.58
C CYS A 59 -15.19 1.47 11.61
N PRO A 60 -16.48 1.46 11.21
CA PRO A 60 -17.58 1.62 12.16
C PRO A 60 -17.73 0.46 13.14
N SER A 61 -17.30 -0.74 12.74
CA SER A 61 -17.40 -1.93 13.58
C SER A 61 -16.21 -2.12 14.51
N GLY A 62 -15.20 -1.24 14.47
CA GLY A 62 -13.97 -1.39 15.26
C GLY A 62 -13.10 -2.59 14.87
N ALA A 63 -13.34 -3.21 13.71
CA ALA A 63 -12.61 -4.41 13.29
C ALA A 63 -11.16 -4.14 12.84
N MET A 64 -10.81 -2.89 12.60
CA MET A 64 -9.45 -2.47 12.27
C MET A 64 -8.75 -2.04 13.55
N TYR A 65 -7.53 -2.52 13.78
CA TYR A 65 -6.76 -2.21 14.98
C TYR A 65 -5.26 -2.18 14.69
N LYS A 66 -4.48 -1.53 15.57
CA LYS A 66 -3.01 -1.55 15.57
C LYS A 66 -2.57 -2.34 16.79
N ARG A 67 -1.72 -3.35 16.59
CA ARG A 67 -1.12 -4.12 17.68
C ARG A 67 -0.16 -3.25 18.49
N GLU A 68 -0.12 -3.45 19.80
CA GLU A 68 0.66 -2.62 20.72
C GLU A 68 2.15 -3.00 20.69
N GLU A 69 2.43 -4.29 20.57
CA GLU A 69 3.77 -4.87 20.70
C GLU A 69 4.67 -4.65 19.48
N ASP A 70 4.10 -4.47 18.29
CA ASP A 70 4.86 -4.36 17.01
C ASP A 70 4.30 -3.29 16.06
N GLY A 71 3.20 -2.62 16.42
CA GLY A 71 2.57 -1.60 15.60
C GLY A 71 1.92 -2.11 14.30
N ILE A 72 1.76 -3.43 14.12
CA ILE A 72 1.14 -3.96 12.89
C ILE A 72 -0.36 -3.67 12.90
N VAL A 73 -0.82 -2.87 11.93
CA VAL A 73 -2.26 -2.65 11.66
C VAL A 73 -2.89 -3.88 10.99
N LEU A 74 -3.98 -4.41 11.54
CA LEU A 74 -4.68 -5.60 11.05
C LEU A 74 -6.19 -5.39 10.92
N VAL A 75 -6.85 -6.38 10.31
CA VAL A 75 -8.32 -6.50 10.27
C VAL A 75 -8.71 -7.77 10.99
N ASP A 76 -9.53 -7.66 12.03
CA ASP A 76 -10.22 -8.81 12.60
C ASP A 76 -11.28 -9.30 11.61
N GLN A 77 -11.04 -10.46 11.01
CA GLN A 77 -11.93 -11.08 10.06
C GLN A 77 -13.26 -11.49 10.71
N ASN A 78 -13.31 -11.81 12.00
CA ASN A 78 -14.56 -12.17 12.69
C ASN A 78 -15.41 -10.94 13.04
N ALA A 79 -14.77 -9.82 13.40
CA ALA A 79 -15.45 -8.57 13.71
C ALA A 79 -15.80 -7.73 12.47
N CYS A 80 -15.16 -7.98 11.31
CA CYS A 80 -15.44 -7.23 10.09
C CYS A 80 -16.92 -7.38 9.67
N ARG A 81 -17.57 -6.24 9.40
CA ARG A 81 -18.99 -6.16 8.97
C ARG A 81 -19.19 -5.53 7.59
N ALA A 82 -18.16 -5.57 6.75
CA ALA A 82 -18.26 -5.18 5.33
C ALA A 82 -18.75 -3.75 5.08
N TRP A 83 -18.53 -2.80 6.00
CA TRP A 83 -18.90 -1.39 5.79
C TRP A 83 -18.11 -0.69 4.68
N ARG A 84 -16.92 -1.23 4.35
CA ARG A 84 -16.01 -0.77 3.28
C ARG A 84 -15.47 0.66 3.44
N PHE A 85 -15.80 1.40 4.50
CA PHE A 85 -15.24 2.74 4.74
C PHE A 85 -13.71 2.75 4.88
N CYS A 86 -13.13 1.67 5.40
CA CYS A 86 -11.68 1.50 5.48
C CYS A 86 -10.98 1.44 4.12
N VAL A 87 -11.68 1.04 3.05
CA VAL A 87 -11.16 1.01 1.67
C VAL A 87 -11.03 2.44 1.14
N SER A 88 -12.09 3.23 1.29
CA SER A 88 -12.10 4.63 0.83
C SER A 88 -11.15 5.50 1.66
N SER A 89 -11.12 5.34 2.98
CA SER A 89 -10.36 6.19 3.89
C SER A 89 -8.85 6.00 3.82
N CYS A 90 -8.35 4.83 3.39
CA CYS A 90 -6.92 4.61 3.22
C CYS A 90 -6.42 5.49 2.05
N PRO A 91 -5.57 6.51 2.28
CA PRO A 91 -5.10 7.38 1.21
C PRO A 91 -4.21 6.60 0.23
N TYR A 92 -3.54 5.54 0.72
CA TYR A 92 -2.67 4.68 -0.09
C TYR A 92 -3.40 3.59 -0.88
N LYS A 93 -4.71 3.42 -0.65
CA LYS A 93 -5.56 2.37 -1.24
C LYS A 93 -4.98 0.95 -1.04
N LYS A 94 -4.53 0.67 0.19
CA LYS A 94 -3.90 -0.61 0.60
C LYS A 94 -4.80 -1.51 1.45
N VAL A 95 -6.09 -1.21 1.45
CA VAL A 95 -7.15 -2.08 1.95
C VAL A 95 -7.95 -2.51 0.73
N TYR A 96 -8.10 -3.82 0.55
CA TYR A 96 -8.79 -4.44 -0.56
C TYR A 96 -10.04 -5.13 -0.03
N PHE A 97 -11.13 -5.09 -0.79
CA PHE A 97 -12.35 -5.80 -0.42
C PHE A 97 -12.34 -7.19 -1.06
N ASN A 98 -12.45 -8.23 -0.23
CA ASN A 98 -12.67 -9.58 -0.71
C ASN A 98 -14.16 -9.76 -1.05
N TRP A 99 -14.44 -9.87 -2.35
CA TRP A 99 -15.80 -10.00 -2.88
C TRP A 99 -16.46 -11.35 -2.60
N GLN A 100 -15.68 -12.38 -2.23
CA GLN A 100 -16.21 -13.69 -1.87
C GLN A 100 -16.61 -13.75 -0.39
N THR A 101 -15.71 -13.31 0.51
CA THR A 101 -15.95 -13.36 1.97
C THR A 101 -16.73 -12.16 2.48
N ASN A 102 -16.89 -11.12 1.65
CA ASN A 102 -17.42 -9.81 2.00
C ASN A 102 -16.65 -9.12 3.14
N LYS A 103 -15.33 -9.29 3.20
CA LYS A 103 -14.49 -8.70 4.25
C LYS A 103 -13.37 -7.87 3.67
N ALA A 104 -12.90 -6.90 4.45
CA ALA A 104 -11.72 -6.14 4.10
C ALA A 104 -10.46 -6.96 4.43
N GLU A 105 -9.51 -6.95 3.51
CA GLU A 105 -8.19 -7.57 3.65
C GLU A 105 -7.11 -6.54 3.33
N LYS A 106 -5.92 -6.73 3.89
CA LYS A 106 -4.77 -5.85 3.67
C LYS A 106 -3.47 -6.62 3.91
N CYS A 107 -2.35 -6.01 3.53
CA CYS A 107 -1.02 -6.47 3.97
C CYS A 107 -1.00 -6.68 5.49
N THR A 108 -0.51 -7.83 5.93
CA THR A 108 -0.42 -8.21 7.35
C THR A 108 0.97 -8.00 7.94
N MET A 109 1.85 -7.29 7.21
CA MET A 109 3.29 -7.18 7.49
C MET A 109 3.95 -8.54 7.78
N CYS A 110 3.40 -9.63 7.22
CA CYS A 110 3.82 -11.00 7.52
C CYS A 110 3.96 -11.25 9.03
N PHE A 111 3.01 -10.79 9.86
CA PHE A 111 3.13 -10.87 11.33
C PHE A 111 3.56 -12.25 11.88
N PRO A 112 3.13 -13.42 11.34
CA PRO A 112 3.59 -14.71 11.87
C PRO A 112 5.10 -14.92 11.71
N ARG A 113 5.72 -14.26 10.73
CA ARG A 113 7.17 -14.27 10.52
C ARG A 113 7.87 -13.26 11.43
N ILE A 114 7.32 -12.06 11.55
CA ILE A 114 7.87 -11.00 12.41
C ILE A 114 7.89 -11.46 13.88
N GLU A 115 6.85 -12.15 14.35
CA GLU A 115 6.78 -12.75 15.69
C GLU A 115 7.92 -13.75 15.95
N ALA A 116 8.44 -14.39 14.90
CA ALA A 116 9.56 -15.32 14.96
C ALA A 116 10.92 -14.67 14.63
N GLY A 117 11.00 -13.33 14.56
CA GLY A 117 12.22 -12.60 14.20
C GLY A 117 12.64 -12.75 12.74
N MET A 118 11.76 -13.26 11.87
CA MET A 118 12.02 -13.41 10.44
C MET A 118 11.57 -12.18 9.64
N PRO A 119 12.22 -11.86 8.51
CA PRO A 119 11.77 -10.78 7.63
C PRO A 119 10.41 -11.07 6.99
N THR A 120 9.75 -10.02 6.50
CA THR A 120 8.57 -10.18 5.63
C THR A 120 8.94 -10.84 4.31
N ILE A 121 8.02 -11.60 3.71
CA ILE A 121 8.28 -12.31 2.45
C ILE A 121 8.78 -11.33 1.38
N CYS A 122 8.10 -10.20 1.20
CA CYS A 122 8.46 -9.22 0.19
C CYS A 122 9.81 -8.52 0.44
N SER A 123 10.38 -8.62 1.64
CA SER A 123 11.72 -8.12 1.96
C SER A 123 12.77 -9.21 1.78
N GLU A 124 12.49 -10.43 2.26
CA GLU A 124 13.34 -11.61 2.06
C GLU A 124 13.57 -11.91 0.58
N THR A 125 12.52 -11.81 -0.24
CA THR A 125 12.56 -12.13 -1.67
C THR A 125 12.88 -10.92 -2.56
N CYS A 126 13.27 -9.78 -1.97
CA CYS A 126 13.61 -8.60 -2.75
C CYS A 126 14.92 -8.81 -3.51
N VAL A 127 14.84 -9.17 -4.80
CA VAL A 127 15.99 -9.43 -5.68
C VAL A 127 16.94 -8.22 -5.76
N GLY A 128 16.38 -7.01 -5.82
CA GLY A 128 17.18 -5.77 -5.83
C GLY A 128 17.83 -5.42 -4.49
N ARG A 129 17.52 -6.15 -3.41
CA ARG A 129 18.08 -5.95 -2.06
C ARG A 129 17.94 -4.51 -1.54
N ILE A 130 16.83 -3.84 -1.90
CA ILE A 130 16.55 -2.44 -1.56
C ILE A 130 15.71 -2.27 -0.29
N ARG A 131 15.26 -3.37 0.34
CA ARG A 131 14.34 -3.33 1.48
C ARG A 131 15.06 -3.60 2.80
N TYR A 132 14.78 -2.74 3.78
CA TYR A 132 15.31 -2.81 5.13
C TYR A 132 14.14 -2.81 6.11
N ILE A 133 14.21 -3.63 7.15
CA ILE A 133 13.22 -3.69 8.23
C ILE A 133 13.99 -3.49 9.54
N GLY A 134 13.51 -2.58 10.38
CA GLY A 134 14.10 -2.27 11.67
C GLY A 134 13.08 -1.74 12.65
N VAL A 135 13.42 -1.80 13.94
CA VAL A 135 12.58 -1.28 15.01
C VAL A 135 12.67 0.24 15.04
N MET A 136 11.52 0.89 15.22
CA MET A 136 11.41 2.32 15.48
C MET A 136 10.60 2.51 16.75
N LEU A 137 11.20 3.12 17.76
CA LEU A 137 10.51 3.47 19.00
C LEU A 137 9.76 4.79 18.80
N TYR A 138 8.54 4.86 19.29
CA TYR A 138 7.71 6.06 19.22
C TYR A 138 6.94 6.25 20.53
N ASP A 139 6.58 7.51 20.82
CA ASP A 139 5.71 7.86 21.93
C ASP A 139 4.25 7.63 21.51
N ALA A 140 3.54 6.78 22.27
CA ALA A 140 2.24 6.22 21.90
C ALA A 140 1.09 6.88 22.67
#